data_AF-A0A8T5D533-F1
#
_entry.id   AF-A0A8T5D533-F1
#
_cell.length_a   1.000
_cell.length_b   1.000
_cell.length_c   1.000
_cell.angle_alpha   90.00
_cell.angle_beta   90.00
_cell.angle_gamma   90.00
#
_symmetry.space_group_name_H-M   'P 1'
#
loop_
_entity.id
_entity.type
_entity.pdbx_description
1 polymer ?
#
loop_
_entity_poly.entity_id
_entity_poly.type
_entity_poly.pdbx_seq_one_letter_code
_entity_poly.pdbx_strand_id
1 'polypeptide(L)'
;MKLGVVGLGQAGGKIVDALLEYDQRTNCHIVHDALTVNTATADLNALEHIPADARVLIGKSQVGGQGVGGDNELGATITTEDITEIQHVIDTISVHEIDAFLLVAALGGGTGSGALPVVGRHLKQLYTEPVYGLGILPSTNEGGLYSLNAARSLQTAVRELDNLLIFDNDAHRQANESLTGGYAAINRELATRLGVLFGAGDIDTGTANPESVVDASEIINTLKGGGVSTLGYASQSLEEEDGAEAAGLLSRFKRESSTDSAGGTNRITSLVRRATLGRLTLPVEPANVSIDRGLVIVAGPSDCLNRKGIERGRTWVEEQTGCLSIRGGDYPLPESNTVAVVVLFSGISGADRLHELRSIGSEAQTTGAERTGSSDRHLESILGDDADELDSLF
;
A
#
# COMPACT_ATOMS: atom_id res chain seq x y z
N MET A 1 -2.40 -8.65 -12.59
CA MET A 1 -1.80 -7.33 -12.74
C MET A 1 -0.35 -7.47 -12.37
N LYS A 2 0.54 -7.31 -13.35
CA LYS A 2 1.98 -7.42 -13.18
C LYS A 2 2.57 -6.09 -12.74
N LEU A 3 3.43 -6.13 -11.73
CA LEU A 3 3.96 -4.92 -11.10
C LEU A 3 5.48 -4.86 -11.18
N GLY A 4 5.99 -3.66 -11.44
CA GLY A 4 7.35 -3.28 -11.08
C GLY A 4 7.36 -2.70 -9.67
N VAL A 5 7.95 -3.42 -8.71
CA VAL A 5 7.84 -3.07 -7.28
C VAL A 5 9.13 -2.44 -6.77
N VAL A 6 9.02 -1.29 -6.10
CA VAL A 6 10.18 -0.56 -5.56
C VAL A 6 10.01 -0.33 -4.07
N GLY A 7 10.85 -0.99 -3.26
CA GLY A 7 10.90 -0.79 -1.81
C GLY A 7 11.78 0.40 -1.46
N LEU A 8 11.25 1.40 -0.75
CA LEU A 8 11.98 2.62 -0.38
C LEU A 8 12.19 2.68 1.14
N GLY A 9 13.46 2.70 1.54
CA GLY A 9 13.88 2.62 2.94
C GLY A 9 13.66 1.23 3.56
N GLN A 10 13.95 1.11 4.86
CA GLN A 10 13.94 -0.18 5.57
C GLN A 10 12.58 -0.89 5.52
N ALA A 11 11.50 -0.18 5.89
CA ALA A 11 10.15 -0.77 5.92
C ALA A 11 9.67 -1.14 4.51
N GLY A 12 9.95 -0.28 3.52
CA GLY A 12 9.65 -0.55 2.12
C GLY A 12 10.32 -1.83 1.63
N GLY A 13 11.64 -1.94 1.84
CA GLY A 13 12.40 -3.15 1.50
C GLY A 13 11.83 -4.42 2.14
N LYS A 14 11.53 -4.40 3.45
CA LYS A 14 10.95 -5.56 4.15
C LYS A 14 9.55 -5.96 3.67
N ILE A 15 8.73 -5.00 3.24
CA ILE A 15 7.39 -5.30 2.71
C ILE A 15 7.49 -5.90 1.31
N VAL A 16 8.38 -5.37 0.46
CA VAL A 16 8.66 -5.94 -0.86
C VAL A 16 9.24 -7.34 -0.74
N ASP A 17 10.13 -7.58 0.23
CA ASP A 17 10.69 -8.91 0.51
C ASP A 17 9.60 -9.91 0.90
N ALA A 18 8.67 -9.51 1.78
CA ALA A 18 7.51 -10.33 2.15
C ALA A 18 6.52 -10.53 1.00
N LEU A 19 6.40 -9.57 0.08
CA LEU A 19 5.58 -9.68 -1.11
C LEU A 19 6.17 -10.69 -2.10
N LEU A 20 7.50 -10.69 -2.30
CA LEU A 20 8.19 -11.69 -3.10
C LEU A 20 8.08 -13.10 -2.49
N GLU A 21 8.23 -13.23 -1.17
CA GLU A 21 8.00 -14.51 -0.47
C GLU A 21 6.57 -15.01 -0.73
N TYR A 22 5.57 -14.13 -0.64
CA TYR A 22 4.18 -14.47 -0.93
C TYR A 22 3.99 -14.89 -2.40
N ASP A 23 4.53 -14.11 -3.33
CA ASP A 23 4.39 -14.33 -4.77
C ASP A 23 4.99 -15.67 -5.19
N GLN A 24 6.20 -15.99 -4.71
CA GLN A 24 6.86 -17.28 -4.94
C GLN A 24 6.09 -18.46 -4.33
N ARG A 25 5.62 -18.31 -3.09
CA ARG A 25 4.89 -19.37 -2.38
C ARG A 25 3.53 -19.67 -3.00
N THR A 26 2.85 -18.66 -3.52
CA THR A 26 1.50 -18.78 -4.09
C THR A 26 1.49 -18.92 -5.60
N ASN A 27 2.65 -18.71 -6.26
CA ASN A 27 2.81 -18.79 -7.70
C ASN A 27 1.82 -17.87 -8.45
N CYS A 28 1.55 -16.69 -7.89
CA CYS A 28 0.61 -15.72 -8.47
C CYS A 28 1.24 -14.75 -9.47
N HIS A 29 2.57 -14.74 -9.62
CA HIS A 29 3.34 -13.98 -10.61
C HIS A 29 2.97 -12.48 -10.73
N ILE A 30 2.61 -11.86 -9.61
CA ILE A 30 2.21 -10.45 -9.58
C ILE A 30 3.42 -9.51 -9.57
N VAL A 31 4.59 -9.97 -9.12
CA VAL A 31 5.82 -9.19 -9.11
C VAL A 31 6.65 -9.59 -10.31
N HIS A 32 6.70 -8.74 -11.33
CA HIS A 32 7.54 -8.98 -12.51
C HIS A 32 9.01 -8.74 -12.16
N ASP A 33 9.27 -7.56 -11.58
CA ASP A 33 10.57 -7.16 -11.09
C ASP A 33 10.42 -6.45 -9.75
N ALA A 34 11.43 -6.60 -8.90
CA ALA A 34 11.49 -5.93 -7.62
C ALA A 34 12.89 -5.35 -7.37
N LEU A 35 12.93 -4.11 -6.91
CA LEU A 35 14.15 -3.48 -6.41
C LEU A 35 13.90 -2.81 -5.06
N THR A 36 14.98 -2.52 -4.35
CA THR A 36 14.93 -1.75 -3.12
C THR A 36 15.97 -0.64 -3.14
N VAL A 37 15.63 0.50 -2.56
CA VAL A 37 16.51 1.65 -2.41
C VAL A 37 16.60 2.01 -0.93
N ASN A 38 17.81 2.11 -0.39
CA ASN A 38 18.00 2.57 0.98
C ASN A 38 19.34 3.32 1.13
N THR A 39 19.47 4.06 2.23
CA THR A 39 20.71 4.75 2.63
C THR A 39 21.47 4.00 3.73
N ALA A 40 20.92 2.88 4.21
CA ALA A 40 21.49 2.03 5.25
C ALA A 40 21.88 0.66 4.69
N THR A 41 23.19 0.37 4.67
CA THR A 41 23.73 -0.88 4.10
C THR A 41 23.29 -2.12 4.88
N ALA A 42 23.20 -2.02 6.21
CA ALA A 42 22.79 -3.13 7.06
C ALA A 42 21.36 -3.60 6.75
N ASP A 43 20.47 -2.66 6.43
CA ASP A 43 19.08 -2.97 6.08
C ASP A 43 18.99 -3.71 4.75
N LEU A 44 19.76 -3.28 3.74
CA LEU A 44 19.81 -3.94 2.43
C LEU A 44 20.34 -5.37 2.55
N ASN A 45 21.35 -5.59 3.39
CA ASN A 45 21.94 -6.91 3.61
C ASN A 45 21.01 -7.86 4.36
N ALA A 46 20.02 -7.34 5.10
CA ALA A 46 19.08 -8.15 5.87
C ALA A 46 17.92 -8.73 5.04
N LEU A 47 17.80 -8.36 3.76
CA LEU A 47 16.74 -8.84 2.87
C LEU A 47 17.07 -10.23 2.33
N GLU A 48 16.07 -11.09 2.21
CA GLU A 48 16.25 -12.51 1.89
C GLU A 48 15.88 -12.84 0.44
N HIS A 49 14.82 -12.24 -0.09
CA HIS A 49 14.20 -12.60 -1.36
C HIS A 49 14.55 -11.63 -2.50
N ILE A 50 14.82 -10.35 -2.19
CA ILE A 50 15.21 -9.36 -3.22
C ILE A 50 16.65 -9.64 -3.72
N PRO A 51 16.90 -9.77 -5.03
CA PRO A 51 18.23 -10.02 -5.58
C PRO A 51 19.28 -8.96 -5.17
N ALA A 52 20.54 -9.34 -5.02
CA ALA A 52 21.58 -8.44 -4.52
C ALA A 52 21.90 -7.27 -5.47
N ASP A 53 21.81 -7.50 -6.77
CA ASP A 53 21.93 -6.51 -7.83
C ASP A 53 20.73 -5.56 -7.91
N ALA A 54 19.59 -5.95 -7.36
CA ALA A 54 18.40 -5.09 -7.22
C ALA A 54 18.36 -4.29 -5.90
N ARG A 55 19.43 -4.34 -5.09
CA ARG A 55 19.56 -3.60 -3.82
C ARG A 55 20.42 -2.34 -4.02
N VAL A 56 19.76 -1.20 -4.18
CA VAL A 56 20.40 0.09 -4.45
C VAL A 56 20.74 0.80 -3.15
N LEU A 57 22.02 1.04 -2.93
CA LEU A 57 22.52 1.89 -1.84
C LEU A 57 22.76 3.31 -2.36
N ILE A 58 21.97 4.26 -1.89
CA ILE A 58 22.15 5.69 -2.17
C ILE A 58 22.73 6.43 -0.95
N GLY A 59 23.23 7.66 -1.16
CA GLY A 59 23.69 8.56 -0.11
C GLY A 59 25.03 8.17 0.50
N LYS A 60 25.81 7.32 -0.17
CA LYS A 60 27.09 6.82 0.38
C LYS A 60 28.07 7.95 0.72
N SER A 61 28.09 9.01 -0.09
CA SER A 61 28.91 10.20 0.12
C SER A 61 28.48 11.04 1.33
N GLN A 62 27.19 11.03 1.67
CA GLN A 62 26.61 11.87 2.71
C GLN A 62 26.49 11.17 4.07
N VAL A 63 26.06 9.90 4.09
CA VAL A 63 25.75 9.16 5.33
C VAL A 63 26.53 7.85 5.49
N GLY A 64 27.47 7.54 4.59
CA GLY A 64 28.37 6.40 4.72
C GLY A 64 27.70 5.03 4.83
N GLY A 65 26.44 4.91 4.40
CA GLY A 65 25.67 3.67 4.52
C GLY A 65 25.03 3.43 5.89
N GLN A 66 24.92 4.45 6.74
CA GLN A 66 24.32 4.35 8.09
C GLN A 66 22.83 4.71 8.14
N GLY A 67 22.28 5.28 7.05
CA GLY A 67 20.93 5.82 7.02
C GLY A 67 20.86 7.30 7.43
N VAL A 68 19.71 7.92 7.16
CA VAL A 68 19.45 9.36 7.44
C VAL A 68 18.81 9.62 8.80
N GLY A 69 18.65 8.61 9.66
CA GLY A 69 18.22 8.78 11.05
C GLY A 69 16.84 9.41 11.28
N GLY A 70 15.93 9.34 10.30
CA GLY A 70 14.60 9.96 10.39
C GLY A 70 14.52 11.37 9.79
N ASP A 71 15.63 11.91 9.25
CA ASP A 71 15.60 13.17 8.51
C ASP A 71 15.01 12.93 7.10
N ASN A 72 13.78 13.40 6.91
CA ASN A 72 13.06 13.20 5.64
C ASN A 72 13.51 14.16 4.54
N GLU A 73 13.99 15.35 4.89
CA GLU A 73 14.50 16.36 3.95
C GLU A 73 15.86 15.92 3.39
N LEU A 74 16.74 15.42 4.26
CA LEU A 74 17.99 14.78 3.84
C LEU A 74 17.73 13.54 2.98
N GLY A 75 16.76 12.71 3.37
CA GLY A 75 16.34 11.54 2.56
C GLY A 75 15.91 11.92 1.14
N ALA A 76 15.11 12.99 1.00
CA ALA A 76 14.69 13.50 -0.30
C ALA A 76 15.85 14.09 -1.12
N THR A 77 16.75 14.82 -0.45
CA THR A 77 17.94 15.43 -1.07
C THR A 77 18.85 14.35 -1.64
N ILE A 78 19.23 13.37 -0.84
CA ILE A 78 20.04 12.22 -1.27
C ILE A 78 19.38 11.48 -2.44
N THR A 79 18.07 11.21 -2.34
CA THR A 79 17.35 10.52 -3.41
C THR A 79 17.36 11.32 -4.72
N THR A 80 17.31 12.64 -4.63
CA THR A 80 17.35 13.51 -5.81
C THR A 80 18.73 13.53 -6.45
N GLU A 81 19.79 13.61 -5.65
CA GLU A 81 21.17 13.60 -6.14
C GLU A 81 21.54 12.25 -6.79
N ASP A 82 21.13 11.15 -6.15
CA ASP A 82 21.47 9.79 -6.59
C ASP A 82 20.35 9.14 -7.43
N ILE A 83 19.41 9.94 -7.96
CA ILE A 83 18.28 9.42 -8.75
C ILE A 83 18.74 8.59 -9.96
N THR A 84 19.91 8.92 -10.51
CA THR A 84 20.52 8.20 -11.63
C THR A 84 20.94 6.77 -11.27
N GLU A 85 21.36 6.51 -10.03
CA GLU A 85 21.70 5.17 -9.55
C GLU A 85 20.43 4.31 -9.45
N ILE A 86 19.34 4.91 -8.97
CA ILE A 86 18.02 4.26 -8.91
C ILE A 86 17.52 3.97 -10.32
N GLN A 87 17.63 4.94 -11.23
CA GLN A 87 17.19 4.80 -12.61
C GLN A 87 17.95 3.69 -13.35
N HIS A 88 19.25 3.53 -13.12
CA HIS A 88 20.04 2.49 -13.75
C HIS A 88 19.51 1.07 -13.45
N VAL A 89 19.00 0.83 -12.24
CA VAL A 89 18.38 -0.45 -11.88
C VAL A 89 16.97 -0.55 -12.43
N ILE A 90 16.20 0.55 -12.43
CA ILE A 90 14.87 0.57 -13.08
C ILE A 90 14.99 0.26 -14.57
N ASP A 91 16.04 0.71 -15.26
CA ASP A 91 16.26 0.43 -16.69
C ASP A 91 16.46 -1.06 -16.99
N THR A 92 16.74 -1.89 -15.98
CA THR A 92 16.83 -3.35 -16.14
C THR A 92 15.45 -4.03 -16.11
N ILE A 93 14.41 -3.34 -15.64
CA ILE A 93 13.04 -3.81 -15.59
C ILE A 93 12.44 -3.80 -16.99
N SER A 94 11.75 -4.87 -17.36
CA SER A 94 10.94 -4.88 -18.58
C SER A 94 9.66 -4.06 -18.38
N VAL A 95 9.76 -2.73 -18.44
CA VAL A 95 8.62 -1.83 -18.16
C VAL A 95 7.43 -2.07 -19.11
N HIS A 96 7.67 -2.60 -20.30
CA HIS A 96 6.62 -2.96 -21.25
C HIS A 96 5.85 -4.26 -20.89
N GLU A 97 6.31 -5.00 -19.87
CA GLU A 97 5.70 -6.24 -19.37
C GLU A 97 4.99 -6.04 -18.02
N ILE A 98 5.00 -4.82 -17.47
CA ILE A 98 4.28 -4.46 -16.24
C ILE A 98 3.05 -3.60 -16.55
N ASP A 99 2.02 -3.74 -15.73
CA ASP A 99 0.79 -2.94 -15.82
C ASP A 99 0.90 -1.63 -15.02
N ALA A 100 1.76 -1.60 -13.99
CA ALA A 100 1.98 -0.43 -13.13
C ALA A 100 3.28 -0.56 -12.30
N PHE A 101 3.77 0.58 -11.83
CA PHE A 101 4.76 0.63 -10.74
C PHE A 101 4.07 0.68 -9.38
N LEU A 102 4.62 -0.03 -8.40
CA LEU A 102 4.22 0.05 -6.99
C LEU A 102 5.40 0.46 -6.11
N LEU A 103 5.36 1.71 -5.62
CA LEU A 103 6.36 2.26 -4.71
C LEU A 103 5.94 2.04 -3.25
N VAL A 104 6.74 1.31 -2.48
CA VAL A 104 6.40 0.94 -1.10
C VAL A 104 7.30 1.68 -0.12
N ALA A 105 6.73 2.46 0.79
CA ALA A 105 7.51 3.22 1.76
C ALA A 105 6.77 3.45 3.08
N ALA A 106 7.53 3.53 4.19
CA ALA A 106 7.01 4.11 5.42
C ALA A 106 7.10 5.64 5.37
N LEU A 107 5.96 6.30 5.55
CA LEU A 107 5.86 7.76 5.44
C LEU A 107 6.49 8.47 6.65
N GLY A 108 6.59 7.80 7.79
CA GLY A 108 7.18 8.36 9.01
C GLY A 108 8.70 8.32 9.08
N GLY A 109 9.36 7.51 8.24
CA GLY A 109 10.82 7.36 8.26
C GLY A 109 11.56 8.57 7.70
N GLY A 110 12.88 8.43 7.48
CA GLY A 110 13.67 9.44 6.76
C GLY A 110 13.79 9.11 5.27
N THR A 111 14.49 8.01 4.95
CA THR A 111 14.77 7.59 3.57
C THR A 111 13.50 7.33 2.77
N GLY A 112 12.63 6.42 3.23
CA GLY A 112 11.40 6.07 2.49
C GLY A 112 10.45 7.26 2.36
N SER A 113 10.31 8.04 3.43
CA SER A 113 9.47 9.26 3.48
C SER A 113 9.88 10.31 2.45
N GLY A 114 11.18 10.57 2.34
CA GLY A 114 11.75 11.52 1.38
C GLY A 114 11.86 10.96 -0.03
N ALA A 115 12.14 9.67 -0.17
CA ALA A 115 12.34 9.03 -1.48
C ALA A 115 11.03 8.82 -2.24
N LEU A 116 9.93 8.46 -1.55
CA LEU A 116 8.66 8.09 -2.19
C LEU A 116 8.15 9.16 -3.18
N PRO A 117 8.06 10.46 -2.80
CA PRO A 117 7.60 11.47 -3.74
C PRO A 117 8.62 11.77 -4.84
N VAL A 118 9.92 11.68 -4.56
CA VAL A 118 11.00 11.95 -5.52
C VAL A 118 11.00 10.90 -6.63
N VAL A 119 11.02 9.61 -6.26
CA VAL A 119 10.97 8.49 -7.21
C VAL A 119 9.64 8.46 -7.94
N GLY A 120 8.52 8.69 -7.25
CA GLY A 120 7.19 8.76 -7.86
C GLY A 120 7.10 9.79 -8.98
N ARG A 121 7.53 11.02 -8.70
CA ARG A 121 7.59 12.08 -9.70
C ARG A 121 8.49 11.71 -10.87
N HIS A 122 9.67 11.15 -10.59
CA HIS A 122 10.65 10.79 -11.61
C HIS A 122 10.08 9.74 -12.57
N LEU A 123 9.48 8.66 -12.05
CA LEU A 123 8.89 7.60 -12.86
C LEU A 123 7.75 8.14 -13.74
N LYS A 124 6.86 8.98 -13.21
CA LYS A 124 5.77 9.58 -14.00
C LYS A 124 6.23 10.51 -15.12
N GLN A 125 7.46 11.02 -15.05
CA GLN A 125 8.04 11.82 -16.14
C GLN A 125 8.62 10.96 -17.26
N LEU A 126 9.02 9.72 -16.95
CA LEU A 126 9.71 8.83 -17.88
C LEU A 126 8.81 7.75 -18.49
N TYR A 127 7.81 7.30 -17.73
CA TYR A 127 6.98 6.13 -18.07
C TYR A 127 5.51 6.50 -18.19
N THR A 128 4.77 5.71 -18.97
CA THR A 128 3.33 5.92 -19.20
C THR A 128 2.45 5.09 -18.27
N GLU A 129 3.03 4.04 -17.72
CA GLU A 129 2.43 3.11 -16.78
C GLU A 129 2.08 3.86 -15.48
N PRO A 130 0.92 3.58 -14.87
CA PRO A 130 0.54 4.20 -13.60
C PRO A 130 1.58 3.94 -12.50
N VAL A 131 1.83 4.97 -11.69
CA VAL A 131 2.74 4.89 -10.54
C VAL A 131 1.93 5.00 -9.25
N TYR A 132 1.72 3.86 -8.59
CA TYR A 132 1.02 3.77 -7.32
C TYR A 132 1.99 3.78 -6.14
N GLY A 133 1.52 4.29 -5.01
CA GLY A 133 2.21 4.18 -3.73
C GLY A 133 1.50 3.23 -2.77
N LEU A 134 2.28 2.56 -1.94
CA LEU A 134 1.85 1.94 -0.70
C LEU A 134 2.55 2.66 0.46
N GLY A 135 1.80 3.55 1.11
CA GLY A 135 2.28 4.40 2.21
C GLY A 135 1.94 3.79 3.56
N ILE A 136 2.96 3.46 4.35
CA ILE A 136 2.78 2.96 5.71
C ILE A 136 2.82 4.14 6.70
N LEU A 137 1.71 4.36 7.40
CA LEU A 137 1.63 5.36 8.46
C LEU A 137 2.28 4.82 9.75
N PRO A 138 3.01 5.66 10.50
CA PRO A 138 3.56 5.28 11.79
C PRO A 138 2.44 5.11 12.82
N SER A 139 2.69 4.31 13.87
CA SER A 139 1.84 4.31 15.05
C SER A 139 1.90 5.68 15.75
N THR A 140 0.77 6.09 16.36
CA THR A 140 0.68 7.30 17.19
C THR A 140 1.71 7.34 18.33
N ASN A 141 2.19 6.18 18.76
CA ASN A 141 3.15 6.03 19.86
C ASN A 141 4.62 6.08 19.43
N GLU A 142 4.93 6.13 18.12
CA GLU A 142 6.33 6.13 17.65
C GLU A 142 7.02 7.49 17.90
N GLY A 143 6.26 8.57 18.08
CA GLY A 143 6.76 9.90 18.46
C GLY A 143 6.47 10.98 17.42
N GLY A 144 6.51 12.24 17.86
CA GLY A 144 6.09 13.39 17.04
C GLY A 144 6.89 13.59 15.75
N LEU A 145 8.17 13.21 15.71
CA LEU A 145 9.00 13.27 14.51
C LEU A 145 8.42 12.41 13.39
N TYR A 146 8.05 11.16 13.69
CA TYR A 146 7.52 10.24 12.68
C TYR A 146 6.15 10.68 12.17
N SER A 147 5.28 11.19 13.04
CA SER A 147 4.00 11.77 12.62
C SER A 147 4.18 13.00 11.73
N LEU A 148 5.16 13.86 12.03
CA LEU A 148 5.48 15.02 11.20
C LEU A 148 6.04 14.62 9.83
N ASN A 149 6.96 13.65 9.78
CA ASN A 149 7.47 13.10 8.53
C ASN A 149 6.33 12.50 7.69
N ALA A 150 5.45 11.73 8.33
CA ALA A 150 4.30 11.13 7.67
C ALA A 150 3.37 12.20 7.09
N ALA A 151 3.09 13.27 7.85
CA ALA A 151 2.29 14.40 7.38
C ALA A 151 2.88 15.06 6.12
N ARG A 152 4.19 15.36 6.14
CA ARG A 152 4.91 16.00 5.03
C ARG A 152 4.98 15.10 3.79
N SER A 153 5.33 13.83 3.99
CA SER A 153 5.45 12.85 2.91
C SER A 153 4.10 12.55 2.28
N LEU A 154 3.05 12.33 3.10
CA LEU A 154 1.69 12.12 2.62
C LEU A 154 1.20 13.26 1.73
N GLN A 155 1.41 14.52 2.15
CA GLN A 155 1.00 15.69 1.38
C GLN A 155 1.65 15.73 -0.01
N THR A 156 2.92 15.34 -0.10
CA THR A 156 3.67 15.36 -1.36
C THR A 156 3.35 14.14 -2.20
N ALA A 157 3.38 12.94 -1.62
CA ALA A 157 3.12 11.67 -2.30
C ALA A 157 1.74 11.63 -2.97
N VAL A 158 0.69 12.13 -2.33
CA VAL A 158 -0.67 12.19 -2.92
C VAL A 158 -0.72 13.05 -4.19
N ARG A 159 0.19 14.02 -4.35
CA ARG A 159 0.29 14.87 -5.56
C ARG A 159 1.15 14.24 -6.64
N GLU A 160 2.21 13.54 -6.24
CA GLU A 160 3.21 12.98 -7.16
C GLU A 160 2.85 11.58 -7.66
N LEU A 161 1.91 10.87 -7.04
CA LEU A 161 1.53 9.51 -7.41
C LEU A 161 0.14 9.46 -8.05
N ASP A 162 -0.13 8.45 -8.87
CA ASP A 162 -1.45 8.25 -9.49
C ASP A 162 -2.48 7.74 -8.49
N ASN A 163 -2.06 7.08 -7.41
CA ASN A 163 -2.88 6.74 -6.26
C ASN A 163 -1.97 6.34 -5.08
N LEU A 164 -2.41 6.58 -3.84
CA LEU A 164 -1.70 6.15 -2.64
C LEU A 164 -2.57 5.23 -1.78
N LEU A 165 -2.27 3.93 -1.82
CA LEU A 165 -2.80 2.94 -0.89
C LEU A 165 -2.18 3.18 0.49
N ILE A 166 -3.02 3.33 1.51
CA ILE A 166 -2.56 3.59 2.88
C ILE A 166 -2.72 2.36 3.75
N PHE A 167 -1.68 2.09 4.53
CA PHE A 167 -1.69 1.11 5.62
C PHE A 167 -1.30 1.78 6.93
N ASP A 168 -2.17 1.72 7.94
CA ASP A 168 -1.93 2.31 9.25
C ASP A 168 -1.42 1.26 10.24
N ASN A 169 -0.13 1.35 10.61
CA ASN A 169 0.44 0.44 11.59
C ASN A 169 -0.30 0.46 12.94
N ASP A 170 -0.89 1.59 13.33
CA ASP A 170 -1.60 1.70 14.61
C ASP A 170 -2.84 0.79 14.64
N ALA A 171 -3.51 0.64 13.50
CA ALA A 171 -4.70 -0.18 13.35
C ALA A 171 -4.40 -1.69 13.33
N HIS A 172 -3.19 -2.07 12.94
CA HIS A 172 -2.79 -3.46 12.72
C HIS A 172 -1.84 -4.01 13.80
N ARG A 173 -1.46 -3.17 14.77
CA ARG A 173 -0.64 -3.61 15.91
C ARG A 173 -1.41 -4.58 16.82
N GLN A 174 -0.77 -5.70 17.16
CA GLN A 174 -1.25 -6.60 18.20
C GLN A 174 -0.71 -6.17 19.57
N ALA A 175 -1.54 -6.21 20.61
CA ALA A 175 -1.22 -5.66 21.93
C ALA A 175 -0.07 -6.39 22.67
N ASN A 176 0.31 -7.61 22.26
CA ASN A 176 1.21 -8.49 23.02
C ASN A 176 2.41 -9.05 22.21
N GLU A 177 2.75 -8.48 21.07
CA GLU A 177 3.87 -8.97 20.25
C GLU A 177 5.15 -8.14 20.42
N SER A 178 6.32 -8.78 20.31
CA SER A 178 7.61 -8.07 20.20
C SER A 178 7.58 -7.17 18.96
N LEU A 179 8.20 -5.99 19.01
CA LEU A 179 8.20 -5.02 17.90
C LEU A 179 8.60 -5.67 16.57
N THR A 180 9.69 -6.44 16.54
CA THR A 180 10.19 -7.08 15.30
C THR A 180 9.26 -8.19 14.80
N GLY A 181 8.77 -9.06 15.69
CA GLY A 181 7.83 -10.13 15.32
C GLY A 181 6.49 -9.59 14.81
N GLY A 182 6.00 -8.51 15.42
CA GLY A 182 4.76 -7.85 15.03
C GLY A 182 4.83 -7.26 13.62
N TYR A 183 5.91 -6.58 13.27
CA TYR A 183 6.07 -6.06 11.90
C TYR A 183 6.18 -7.17 10.85
N ALA A 184 6.83 -8.29 11.14
CA ALA A 184 6.90 -9.41 10.21
C ALA A 184 5.49 -10.02 9.96
N ALA A 185 4.68 -10.18 11.00
CA ALA A 185 3.30 -10.64 10.87
C ALA A 185 2.46 -9.66 10.06
N ILE A 186 2.53 -8.36 10.37
CA ILE A 186 1.85 -7.28 9.65
C ILE A 186 2.25 -7.27 8.16
N ASN A 187 3.54 -7.41 7.85
CA ASN A 187 4.02 -7.42 6.47
C ASN A 187 3.46 -8.61 5.68
N ARG A 188 3.37 -9.81 6.27
CA ARG A 188 2.73 -10.97 5.62
C ARG A 188 1.22 -10.77 5.42
N GLU A 189 0.56 -10.14 6.39
CA GLU A 189 -0.86 -9.79 6.31
C GLU A 189 -1.13 -8.80 5.17
N LEU A 190 -0.24 -7.82 5.00
CA LEU A 190 -0.27 -6.85 3.91
C LEU A 190 0.02 -7.52 2.56
N ALA A 191 1.09 -8.32 2.48
CA ALA A 191 1.44 -9.08 1.28
C ALA A 191 0.28 -9.96 0.81
N THR A 192 -0.45 -10.60 1.74
CA THR A 192 -1.64 -11.39 1.41
C THR A 192 -2.75 -10.56 0.78
N ARG A 193 -3.01 -9.35 1.30
CA ARG A 193 -4.03 -8.44 0.72
C ARG A 193 -3.64 -7.98 -0.68
N LEU A 194 -2.38 -7.58 -0.87
CA LEU A 194 -1.85 -7.13 -2.16
C LEU A 194 -1.83 -8.27 -3.17
N GLY A 195 -1.44 -9.48 -2.74
CA GLY A 195 -1.47 -10.69 -3.53
C GLY A 195 -2.84 -11.02 -4.10
N VAL A 196 -3.88 -10.97 -3.26
CA VAL A 196 -5.26 -11.19 -3.72
C VAL A 196 -5.76 -10.06 -4.60
N LEU A 197 -5.42 -8.79 -4.28
CA LEU A 197 -5.82 -7.64 -5.08
C LEU A 197 -5.23 -7.68 -6.49
N PHE A 198 -3.92 -7.84 -6.60
CA PHE A 198 -3.20 -7.72 -7.87
C PHE A 198 -3.15 -9.04 -8.65
N GLY A 199 -3.26 -10.19 -7.96
CA GLY A 199 -3.31 -11.51 -8.58
C GLY A 199 -4.56 -11.73 -9.43
N ALA A 200 -5.66 -11.05 -9.08
CA ALA A 200 -6.91 -11.15 -9.83
C ALA A 200 -6.74 -10.83 -11.32
N GLY A 201 -5.83 -9.91 -11.67
CA GLY A 201 -5.64 -9.44 -13.05
C GLY A 201 -4.67 -10.23 -13.92
N ASP A 202 -4.15 -11.40 -13.54
CA ASP A 202 -3.16 -12.18 -14.33
C ASP A 202 -3.64 -13.62 -14.65
N ILE A 203 -4.95 -13.79 -14.90
CA ILE A 203 -5.49 -15.13 -15.21
C ILE A 203 -5.26 -15.46 -16.69
N ASP A 204 -4.36 -16.41 -16.92
CA ASP A 204 -4.14 -17.00 -18.24
C ASP A 204 -5.44 -17.71 -18.67
N THR A 205 -6.06 -17.19 -19.74
CA THR A 205 -7.45 -17.47 -20.19
C THR A 205 -7.73 -18.91 -20.65
N GLY A 206 -6.87 -19.89 -20.32
CA GLY A 206 -6.84 -21.21 -20.94
C GLY A 206 -7.58 -22.35 -20.23
N THR A 207 -7.94 -22.26 -18.94
CA THR A 207 -8.29 -23.48 -18.16
C THR A 207 -9.50 -23.40 -17.23
N ALA A 208 -10.12 -22.23 -17.04
CA ALA A 208 -11.38 -22.10 -16.30
C ALA A 208 -12.45 -21.48 -17.21
N ASN A 209 -13.72 -21.77 -16.99
CA ASN A 209 -14.85 -20.97 -17.49
C ASN A 209 -15.16 -19.92 -16.41
N PRO A 210 -14.52 -18.75 -16.39
CA PRO A 210 -14.75 -17.76 -15.35
C PRO A 210 -16.00 -16.96 -15.73
N GLU A 211 -16.84 -16.60 -14.77
CA GLU A 211 -18.09 -15.90 -15.08
C GLU A 211 -17.87 -14.39 -15.27
N SER A 212 -16.87 -13.78 -14.60
CA SER A 212 -16.42 -12.39 -14.80
C SER A 212 -15.06 -12.12 -14.15
N VAL A 213 -13.96 -12.47 -14.83
CA VAL A 213 -12.59 -12.22 -14.34
C VAL A 213 -12.35 -10.72 -14.15
N VAL A 214 -11.77 -10.34 -13.01
CA VAL A 214 -11.21 -9.00 -12.82
C VAL A 214 -9.92 -8.91 -13.64
N ASP A 215 -9.83 -8.03 -14.63
CA ASP A 215 -8.56 -7.76 -15.32
C ASP A 215 -7.75 -6.65 -14.61
N ALA A 216 -6.52 -6.42 -15.06
CA ALA A 216 -5.71 -5.30 -14.57
C ALA A 216 -6.43 -3.95 -14.80
N SER A 217 -7.22 -3.82 -15.88
CA SER A 217 -7.96 -2.61 -16.22
C SER A 217 -8.98 -2.22 -15.16
N GLU A 218 -9.66 -3.16 -14.51
CA GLU A 218 -10.62 -2.87 -13.44
C GLU A 218 -9.93 -2.29 -12.19
N ILE A 219 -8.73 -2.78 -11.86
CA ILE A 219 -7.91 -2.22 -10.77
C ILE A 219 -7.46 -0.80 -11.15
N ILE A 220 -6.89 -0.62 -12.35
CA ILE A 220 -6.43 0.68 -12.86
C ILE A 220 -7.58 1.69 -12.87
N ASN A 221 -8.75 1.31 -13.40
CA ASN A 221 -9.92 2.18 -13.48
C ASN A 221 -10.50 2.55 -12.11
N THR A 222 -10.30 1.70 -11.11
CA THR A 222 -10.69 2.00 -9.72
C THR A 222 -9.74 3.02 -9.11
N LEU A 223 -8.43 2.89 -9.35
CA LEU A 223 -7.39 3.77 -8.79
C LEU A 223 -7.22 5.10 -9.56
N LYS A 224 -7.69 5.19 -10.80
CA LYS A 224 -7.52 6.33 -11.73
C LYS A 224 -8.03 7.69 -11.19
N GLY A 225 -8.90 7.69 -10.18
CA GLY A 225 -9.39 8.92 -9.55
C GLY A 225 -8.34 9.67 -8.73
N GLY A 226 -7.20 9.04 -8.44
CA GLY A 226 -6.19 9.61 -7.55
C GLY A 226 -6.58 9.61 -6.09
N GLY A 227 -5.81 10.35 -5.31
CA GLY A 227 -6.02 10.46 -3.87
C GLY A 227 -5.56 9.23 -3.10
N VAL A 228 -6.28 8.94 -2.01
CA VAL A 228 -5.95 7.88 -1.07
C VAL A 228 -6.91 6.71 -1.21
N SER A 229 -6.37 5.50 -1.09
CA SER A 229 -7.12 4.25 -1.11
C SER A 229 -6.92 3.41 0.15
N THR A 230 -7.90 2.57 0.46
CA THR A 230 -7.84 1.59 1.56
C THR A 230 -8.28 0.21 1.06
N LEU A 231 -7.79 -0.84 1.74
CA LEU A 231 -8.15 -2.22 1.46
C LEU A 231 -8.84 -2.87 2.66
N GLY A 232 -9.97 -3.51 2.39
CA GLY A 232 -10.62 -4.46 3.27
C GLY A 232 -10.31 -5.88 2.85
N TYR A 233 -10.25 -6.79 3.83
CA TYR A 233 -9.98 -8.20 3.58
C TYR A 233 -10.74 -9.09 4.55
N ALA A 234 -11.30 -10.18 4.03
CA ALA A 234 -11.82 -11.27 4.83
C ALA A 234 -11.60 -12.59 4.10
N SER A 235 -11.40 -13.66 4.84
CA SER A 235 -11.29 -15.01 4.28
C SER A 235 -11.97 -16.05 5.16
N GLN A 236 -12.16 -17.23 4.59
CA GLN A 236 -12.68 -18.41 5.28
C GLN A 236 -12.07 -19.66 4.64
N SER A 237 -11.57 -20.57 5.48
CA SER A 237 -11.12 -21.90 5.06
C SER A 237 -12.33 -22.80 4.80
N LEU A 238 -12.27 -23.60 3.74
CA LEU A 238 -13.32 -24.55 3.37
C LEU A 238 -13.32 -25.79 4.28
N GLU A 239 -12.22 -26.07 4.97
CA GLU A 239 -12.12 -27.18 5.94
C GLU A 239 -12.98 -26.93 7.20
N GLU A 240 -13.29 -25.67 7.52
CA GLU A 240 -14.16 -25.31 8.65
C GLU A 240 -15.64 -25.69 8.42
N GLU A 241 -16.06 -25.91 7.16
CA GLU A 241 -17.40 -26.43 6.84
C GLU A 241 -17.53 -27.93 7.18
N ASP A 242 -16.46 -28.71 7.01
CA ASP A 242 -16.45 -30.16 7.30
C ASP A 242 -16.50 -30.47 8.82
N GLY A 243 -15.99 -29.56 9.67
CA GLY A 243 -15.94 -29.73 11.13
C GLY A 243 -17.26 -29.45 11.88
N ALA A 244 -18.18 -28.69 11.27
CA ALA A 244 -19.48 -28.37 11.85
C ALA A 244 -20.59 -29.36 11.43
N GLU A 245 -20.32 -30.26 10.49
CA GLU A 245 -21.28 -31.28 10.00
C GLU A 245 -20.84 -32.73 10.27
N ALA A 246 -20.18 -32.98 11.41
CA ALA A 246 -20.11 -34.33 12.02
C ALA A 246 -21.49 -34.83 12.53
N ALA A 247 -22.58 -34.17 12.15
CA ALA A 247 -23.96 -34.60 12.31
C ALA A 247 -24.59 -34.96 10.94
N GLY A 248 -23.90 -35.71 10.10
CA GLY A 248 -24.56 -36.18 8.88
C GLY A 248 -23.72 -37.01 7.93
N LEU A 249 -23.63 -38.31 8.22
CA LEU A 249 -23.28 -39.38 7.25
C LEU A 249 -24.16 -39.40 5.97
N LEU A 250 -24.98 -38.38 5.72
CA LEU A 250 -25.91 -38.20 4.62
C LEU A 250 -25.40 -37.24 3.52
N SER A 251 -24.36 -36.43 3.77
CA SER A 251 -23.87 -35.43 2.80
C SER A 251 -23.21 -36.06 1.56
N ARG A 252 -22.58 -37.23 1.70
CA ARG A 252 -21.95 -37.95 0.57
C ARG A 252 -22.96 -38.51 -0.44
N PHE A 253 -24.23 -38.63 -0.06
CA PHE A 253 -25.31 -39.10 -0.95
C PHE A 253 -26.04 -37.95 -1.68
N LYS A 254 -25.77 -36.69 -1.31
CA LYS A 254 -26.43 -35.50 -1.88
C LYS A 254 -25.58 -34.78 -2.94
N ARG A 255 -24.48 -35.38 -3.39
CA ARG A 255 -23.67 -34.87 -4.50
C ARG A 255 -24.35 -34.97 -5.87
N GLU A 256 -25.52 -35.62 -5.97
CA GLU A 256 -26.24 -35.83 -7.23
C GLU A 256 -27.55 -35.03 -7.39
N SER A 257 -27.92 -34.13 -6.48
CA SER A 257 -29.15 -33.34 -6.69
C SER A 257 -29.11 -31.93 -6.09
N SER A 258 -28.75 -30.96 -6.94
CA SER A 258 -29.28 -29.59 -7.00
C SER A 258 -29.58 -28.89 -5.66
N THR A 259 -28.61 -28.18 -5.06
CA THR A 259 -28.78 -26.88 -4.33
C THR A 259 -27.50 -26.24 -3.75
N ASP A 260 -26.29 -26.52 -4.25
CA ASP A 260 -25.04 -25.92 -3.70
C ASP A 260 -24.85 -24.41 -3.97
N SER A 261 -25.67 -23.80 -4.83
CA SER A 261 -25.52 -22.38 -5.17
C SER A 261 -25.91 -21.42 -4.03
N ALA A 262 -26.77 -21.85 -3.10
CA ALA A 262 -27.28 -20.99 -2.03
C ALA A 262 -26.25 -20.80 -0.89
N GLY A 263 -25.51 -21.86 -0.55
CA GLY A 263 -24.43 -21.81 0.43
C GLY A 263 -23.28 -20.90 -0.01
N GLY A 264 -22.81 -21.09 -1.24
CA GLY A 264 -21.77 -20.24 -1.84
C GLY A 264 -22.18 -18.77 -1.93
N THR A 265 -23.44 -18.47 -2.30
CA THR A 265 -23.96 -17.09 -2.33
C THR A 265 -23.87 -16.42 -0.95
N ASN A 266 -24.32 -17.11 0.11
CA ASN A 266 -24.33 -16.55 1.46
C ASN A 266 -22.91 -16.41 2.05
N ARG A 267 -22.00 -17.33 1.72
CA ARG A 267 -20.59 -17.24 2.09
C ARG A 267 -19.94 -16.00 1.48
N ILE A 268 -20.09 -15.79 0.18
CA ILE A 268 -19.54 -14.61 -0.51
C ILE A 268 -20.09 -13.32 0.09
N THR A 269 -21.41 -13.19 0.25
CA THR A 269 -21.99 -11.96 0.81
C THR A 269 -21.56 -11.71 2.26
N SER A 270 -21.39 -12.76 3.06
CA SER A 270 -20.86 -12.65 4.43
C SER A 270 -19.40 -12.21 4.45
N LEU A 271 -18.57 -12.75 3.54
CA LEU A 271 -17.18 -12.33 3.38
C LEU A 271 -17.05 -10.88 2.92
N VAL A 272 -17.86 -10.46 1.94
CA VAL A 272 -17.91 -9.06 1.48
C VAL A 272 -18.22 -8.12 2.64
N ARG A 273 -19.24 -8.44 3.44
CA ARG A 273 -19.57 -7.65 4.64
C ARG A 273 -18.41 -7.55 5.63
N ARG A 274 -17.75 -8.67 5.91
CA ARG A 274 -16.58 -8.71 6.81
C ARG A 274 -15.39 -7.94 6.23
N ALA A 275 -15.15 -8.01 4.93
CA ALA A 275 -14.06 -7.27 4.29
C ALA A 275 -14.33 -5.76 4.32
N THR A 276 -15.57 -5.33 4.07
CA THR A 276 -15.98 -3.92 4.07
C THR A 276 -16.04 -3.29 5.45
N LEU A 277 -16.58 -3.98 6.45
CA LEU A 277 -16.79 -3.45 7.81
C LEU A 277 -15.71 -3.88 8.81
N GLY A 278 -14.82 -4.76 8.39
CA GLY A 278 -13.73 -5.26 9.21
C GLY A 278 -12.58 -4.26 9.30
N ARG A 279 -11.40 -4.79 9.59
CA ARG A 279 -10.19 -3.98 9.74
C ARG A 279 -9.61 -3.62 8.38
N LEU A 280 -9.90 -2.40 7.94
CA LEU A 280 -9.34 -1.81 6.73
C LEU A 280 -7.86 -1.42 6.94
N THR A 281 -7.08 -1.31 5.86
CA THR A 281 -5.67 -0.89 5.93
C THR A 281 -5.53 0.55 6.42
N LEU A 282 -6.39 1.45 5.95
CA LEU A 282 -6.68 2.74 6.57
C LEU A 282 -8.05 2.64 7.26
N PRO A 283 -8.12 2.78 8.60
CA PRO A 283 -9.38 2.72 9.34
C PRO A 283 -10.33 3.84 8.93
N VAL A 284 -11.48 3.46 8.38
CA VAL A 284 -12.60 4.34 8.09
C VAL A 284 -13.89 3.58 8.31
N GLU A 285 -14.96 4.29 8.66
CA GLU A 285 -16.31 3.75 8.57
C GLU A 285 -16.86 4.08 7.18
N PRO A 286 -17.08 3.11 6.28
CA PRO A 286 -17.41 3.40 4.88
C PRO A 286 -18.70 4.22 4.69
N ALA A 287 -19.61 4.19 5.66
CA ALA A 287 -20.84 4.98 5.65
C ALA A 287 -20.62 6.48 6.00
N ASN A 288 -19.48 6.81 6.63
CA ASN A 288 -19.19 8.15 7.15
C ASN A 288 -18.11 8.89 6.36
N VAL A 289 -17.56 8.27 5.31
CA VAL A 289 -16.52 8.85 4.45
C VAL A 289 -17.01 8.90 2.99
N SER A 290 -16.47 9.84 2.21
CA SER A 290 -16.72 9.86 0.76
C SER A 290 -15.79 8.88 0.07
N ILE A 291 -16.34 8.08 -0.84
CA ILE A 291 -15.64 7.10 -1.66
C ILE A 291 -16.01 7.35 -3.13
N ASP A 292 -15.02 7.60 -3.97
CA ASP A 292 -15.26 7.90 -5.39
C ASP A 292 -15.51 6.62 -6.20
N ARG A 293 -14.75 5.56 -5.90
CA ARG A 293 -14.78 4.29 -6.62
C ARG A 293 -14.48 3.13 -5.68
N GLY A 294 -15.02 1.97 -6.00
CA GLY A 294 -14.66 0.74 -5.31
C GLY A 294 -14.62 -0.47 -6.23
N LEU A 295 -13.96 -1.52 -5.74
CA LEU A 295 -13.80 -2.80 -6.41
C LEU A 295 -13.91 -3.92 -5.38
N VAL A 296 -14.75 -4.92 -5.68
CA VAL A 296 -14.92 -6.13 -4.87
C VAL A 296 -14.34 -7.32 -5.64
N ILE A 297 -13.32 -7.97 -5.08
CA ILE A 297 -12.69 -9.16 -5.68
C ILE A 297 -13.00 -10.35 -4.79
N VAL A 298 -13.52 -11.43 -5.39
CA VAL A 298 -13.77 -12.69 -4.69
C VAL A 298 -12.82 -13.76 -5.25
N ALA A 299 -11.87 -14.21 -4.43
CA ALA A 299 -10.87 -15.19 -4.81
C ALA A 299 -11.12 -16.54 -4.15
N GLY A 300 -10.87 -17.64 -4.86
CA GLY A 300 -11.01 -18.99 -4.30
C GLY A 300 -11.32 -20.07 -5.35
N PRO A 301 -11.63 -21.30 -4.91
CA PRO A 301 -11.93 -22.40 -5.83
C PRO A 301 -13.09 -22.10 -6.76
N SER A 302 -12.96 -22.46 -8.03
CA SER A 302 -13.93 -22.09 -9.07
C SER A 302 -15.36 -22.59 -8.77
N ASP A 303 -15.50 -23.72 -8.10
CA ASP A 303 -16.80 -24.28 -7.67
C ASP A 303 -17.45 -23.51 -6.51
N CYS A 304 -16.65 -22.71 -5.79
CA CYS A 304 -17.08 -21.88 -4.68
C CYS A 304 -17.45 -20.45 -5.10
N LEU A 305 -17.10 -20.04 -6.33
CA LEU A 305 -17.39 -18.72 -6.89
C LEU A 305 -18.71 -18.76 -7.66
N ASN A 306 -19.53 -17.72 -7.52
CA ASN A 306 -20.76 -17.60 -8.29
C ASN A 306 -21.14 -16.13 -8.49
N ARG A 307 -21.61 -15.79 -9.70
CA ARG A 307 -22.02 -14.43 -10.07
C ARG A 307 -23.07 -13.83 -9.14
N LYS A 308 -24.03 -14.62 -8.67
CA LYS A 308 -25.12 -14.13 -7.80
C LYS A 308 -24.60 -13.59 -6.47
N GLY A 309 -23.61 -14.25 -5.87
CA GLY A 309 -22.96 -13.82 -4.63
C GLY A 309 -22.16 -12.54 -4.83
N ILE A 310 -21.41 -12.46 -5.94
CA ILE A 310 -20.59 -11.30 -6.30
C ILE A 310 -21.47 -10.07 -6.52
N GLU A 311 -22.52 -10.18 -7.35
CA GLU A 311 -23.45 -9.07 -7.61
C GLU A 311 -24.17 -8.60 -6.35
N ARG A 312 -24.64 -9.53 -5.51
CA ARG A 312 -25.27 -9.17 -4.23
C ARG A 312 -24.31 -8.49 -3.28
N GLY A 313 -23.06 -8.95 -3.24
CA GLY A 313 -21.99 -8.31 -2.47
C GLY A 313 -21.73 -6.89 -2.97
N ARG A 314 -21.59 -6.72 -4.29
CA ARG A 314 -21.38 -5.44 -4.97
C ARG A 314 -22.49 -4.43 -4.64
N THR A 315 -23.75 -4.81 -4.85
CA THR A 315 -24.91 -3.97 -4.52
C THR A 315 -24.97 -3.62 -3.05
N TRP A 316 -24.65 -4.57 -2.16
CA TRP A 316 -24.62 -4.28 -0.73
C TRP A 316 -23.52 -3.26 -0.37
N VAL A 317 -22.35 -3.32 -1.01
CA VAL A 317 -21.28 -2.32 -0.83
C VAL A 317 -21.71 -0.96 -1.35
N GLU A 318 -22.40 -0.88 -2.49
CA GLU A 318 -23.00 0.37 -3.00
C GLU A 318 -23.96 0.98 -1.98
N GLU A 319 -24.85 0.16 -1.39
CA GLU A 319 -25.80 0.60 -0.36
C GLU A 319 -25.10 1.10 0.92
N GLN A 320 -24.02 0.44 1.36
CA GLN A 320 -23.30 0.85 2.57
C GLN A 320 -22.46 2.11 2.39
N THR A 321 -21.91 2.32 1.21
CA THR A 321 -20.97 3.42 0.94
C THR A 321 -21.63 4.62 0.29
N GLY A 322 -22.82 4.44 -0.31
CA GLY A 322 -23.42 5.44 -1.19
C GLY A 322 -22.65 5.66 -2.51
N CYS A 323 -21.58 4.91 -2.76
CA CYS A 323 -20.77 5.02 -3.96
C CYS A 323 -21.46 4.28 -5.11
N LEU A 324 -21.69 4.99 -6.22
CA LEU A 324 -22.37 4.45 -7.41
C LEU A 324 -21.40 3.76 -8.40
N SER A 325 -20.10 3.79 -8.14
CA SER A 325 -19.06 3.22 -9.00
C SER A 325 -18.34 2.06 -8.29
N ILE A 326 -19.10 1.04 -7.90
CA ILE A 326 -18.55 -0.20 -7.35
C ILE A 326 -18.50 -1.28 -8.44
N ARG A 327 -17.29 -1.71 -8.76
CA ARG A 327 -16.98 -2.84 -9.63
C ARG A 327 -16.93 -4.13 -8.83
N GLY A 328 -17.06 -5.25 -9.51
CA GLY A 328 -16.81 -6.54 -8.89
C GLY A 328 -16.44 -7.61 -9.90
N GLY A 329 -15.68 -8.61 -9.45
CA GLY A 329 -15.36 -9.78 -10.26
C GLY A 329 -14.75 -10.91 -9.42
N ASP A 330 -14.45 -12.00 -10.10
CA ASP A 330 -13.85 -13.19 -9.51
C ASP A 330 -12.35 -13.33 -9.81
N TYR A 331 -11.67 -14.06 -8.92
CA TYR A 331 -10.31 -14.55 -9.10
C TYR A 331 -10.27 -16.06 -8.80
N PRO A 332 -10.57 -16.92 -9.80
CA PRO A 332 -10.52 -18.37 -9.63
C PRO A 332 -9.11 -18.87 -9.30
N LEU A 333 -9.02 -19.58 -8.17
CA LEU A 333 -7.82 -20.25 -7.64
C LEU A 333 -8.15 -21.73 -7.41
N PRO A 334 -8.02 -22.60 -8.44
CA PRO A 334 -8.50 -23.99 -8.38
C PRO A 334 -7.88 -24.84 -7.26
N GLU A 335 -6.64 -24.55 -6.88
CA GLU A 335 -5.90 -25.31 -5.85
C GLU A 335 -6.05 -24.72 -4.43
N SER A 336 -6.75 -23.59 -4.28
CA SER A 336 -6.97 -22.97 -2.98
C SER A 336 -7.92 -23.82 -2.11
N ASN A 337 -7.72 -23.81 -0.80
CA ASN A 337 -8.72 -24.33 0.17
C ASN A 337 -9.46 -23.19 0.88
N THR A 338 -9.34 -21.96 0.39
CA THR A 338 -9.81 -20.75 1.05
C THR A 338 -10.60 -19.88 0.06
N VAL A 339 -11.72 -19.32 0.52
CA VAL A 339 -12.42 -18.24 -0.18
C VAL A 339 -12.06 -16.92 0.51
N ALA A 340 -11.49 -16.00 -0.24
CA ALA A 340 -11.09 -14.68 0.22
C ALA A 340 -11.85 -13.59 -0.53
N VAL A 341 -12.08 -12.46 0.14
CA VAL A 341 -12.64 -11.25 -0.46
C VAL A 341 -11.74 -10.08 -0.12
N VAL A 342 -11.38 -9.33 -1.16
CA VAL A 342 -10.76 -8.00 -1.05
C VAL A 342 -11.76 -6.96 -1.48
N VAL A 343 -11.85 -5.87 -0.72
CA VAL A 343 -12.60 -4.67 -1.11
C VAL A 343 -11.63 -3.50 -1.17
N LEU A 344 -11.46 -2.92 -2.35
CA LEU A 344 -10.68 -1.70 -2.55
C LEU A 344 -11.64 -0.52 -2.59
N PHE A 345 -11.38 0.51 -1.78
CA PHE A 345 -12.01 1.82 -1.89
C PHE A 345 -10.96 2.85 -2.27
N SER A 346 -11.26 3.67 -3.29
CA SER A 346 -10.37 4.71 -3.81
C SER A 346 -11.06 6.07 -3.79
N GLY A 347 -10.25 7.13 -3.70
CA GLY A 347 -10.73 8.51 -3.59
C GLY A 347 -11.32 8.81 -2.22
N ILE A 348 -10.74 8.23 -1.16
CA ILE A 348 -11.27 8.38 0.20
C ILE A 348 -11.04 9.81 0.71
N SER A 349 -12.10 10.45 1.18
CA SER A 349 -12.01 11.70 1.92
C SER A 349 -12.88 11.67 3.20
N GLY A 350 -12.45 12.40 4.23
CA GLY A 350 -13.09 12.39 5.54
C GLY A 350 -12.53 11.36 6.53
N ALA A 351 -11.40 10.71 6.23
CA ALA A 351 -10.73 9.83 7.19
C ALA A 351 -10.04 10.64 8.31
N ASP A 352 -10.42 10.39 9.57
CA ASP A 352 -9.91 11.09 10.75
C ASP A 352 -8.38 11.04 10.85
N ARG A 353 -7.79 9.86 10.60
CA ARG A 353 -6.34 9.66 10.62
C ARG A 353 -5.60 10.57 9.62
N LEU A 354 -6.18 10.78 8.44
CA LEU A 354 -5.60 11.68 7.44
C LEU A 354 -5.80 13.15 7.82
N HIS A 355 -6.92 13.48 8.48
CA HIS A 355 -7.16 14.82 9.01
C HIS A 355 -6.16 15.18 10.12
N GLU A 356 -5.90 14.26 11.04
CA GLU A 356 -4.89 14.41 12.09
C GLU A 356 -3.51 14.74 11.51
N LEU A 357 -3.04 13.93 10.55
CA LEU A 357 -1.74 14.17 9.90
C LEU A 357 -1.70 15.51 9.14
N ARG A 358 -2.80 15.91 8.50
CA ARG A 358 -2.90 17.22 7.84
C ARG A 358 -2.80 18.37 8.85
N SER A 359 -3.40 18.24 10.03
CA SER A 359 -3.29 19.22 11.12
C SER A 359 -1.84 19.36 11.58
N ILE A 360 -1.18 18.23 11.87
CA ILE A 360 0.23 18.19 12.29
C ILE A 360 1.13 18.88 11.26
N GLY A 361 0.94 18.58 9.96
CA GLY A 361 1.70 19.20 8.89
C GLY A 361 1.49 20.72 8.79
N SER A 362 0.24 21.17 8.95
CA SER A 362 -0.13 22.59 8.87
C SER A 362 0.40 23.41 10.06
N GLU A 363 0.32 22.85 11.26
CA GLU A 363 0.86 23.46 12.49
C GLU A 363 2.39 23.61 12.42
N ALA A 364 3.08 22.59 11.90
CA ALA A 364 4.52 22.64 11.72
C ALA A 364 4.96 23.67 10.66
N GLN A 365 4.19 23.82 9.56
CA GLN A 365 4.46 24.85 8.55
C GLN A 365 4.29 26.26 9.12
N THR A 366 3.23 26.49 9.89
CA THR A 366 2.97 27.80 10.54
C THR A 366 4.08 28.14 11.54
N THR A 367 4.43 27.20 12.41
CA THR A 367 5.50 27.37 13.40
C THR A 367 6.86 27.61 12.74
N GLY A 368 7.15 26.90 11.64
CA GLY A 368 8.38 27.08 10.86
C GLY A 368 8.48 28.47 10.20
N ALA A 369 7.38 28.96 9.63
CA ALA A 369 7.31 30.29 9.04
C ALA A 369 7.50 31.40 10.08
N GLU A 370 6.91 31.27 11.28
CA GLU A 370 7.09 32.22 12.38
C GLU A 370 8.54 32.24 12.89
N ARG A 371 9.18 31.08 13.03
CA ARG A 371 10.59 30.99 13.47
C ARG A 371 11.56 31.56 12.45
N THR A 372 11.32 31.34 11.16
CA THR A 372 12.15 31.91 10.08
C THR A 372 12.02 33.42 10.06
N GLY A 373 10.78 33.95 10.07
CA GLY A 373 10.55 35.40 10.12
C GLY A 373 10.98 36.05 11.43
N SER A 374 11.07 35.31 12.54
CA SER A 374 11.66 35.80 13.80
C SER A 374 13.19 35.80 13.76
N SER A 375 13.80 34.81 13.12
CA SER A 375 15.25 34.71 12.96
C SER A 375 15.77 35.77 11.98
N ASP A 376 15.06 36.01 10.89
CA ASP A 376 15.38 37.07 9.92
C ASP A 376 15.29 38.46 10.59
N ARG A 377 14.23 38.71 11.37
CA ARG A 377 14.11 39.95 12.16
C ARG A 377 15.19 40.07 13.23
N HIS A 378 15.63 38.96 13.82
CA HIS A 378 16.73 38.96 14.79
C HIS A 378 18.08 39.21 14.11
N LEU A 379 18.33 38.62 12.94
CA LEU A 379 19.50 38.88 12.10
C LEU A 379 19.52 40.34 11.62
N GLU A 380 18.39 40.89 11.17
CA GLU A 380 18.25 42.32 10.83
C GLU A 380 18.50 43.22 12.04
N SER A 381 18.08 42.82 13.24
CA SER A 381 18.37 43.60 14.46
C SER A 381 19.84 43.57 14.87
N ILE A 382 20.56 42.47 14.59
CA ILE A 382 22.00 42.36 14.86
C ILE A 382 22.81 43.10 13.79
N LEU A 383 22.38 43.07 12.53
CA LEU A 383 23.04 43.74 11.42
C LEU A 383 22.69 45.24 11.31
N GLY A 384 21.57 45.66 11.91
CA GLY A 384 21.05 47.03 11.84
C GLY A 384 21.67 48.02 12.82
N ASP A 385 22.36 47.55 13.87
CA ASP A 385 22.97 48.43 14.89
C ASP A 385 24.47 48.69 14.66
N ASP A 386 25.16 47.94 13.80
CA ASP A 386 26.61 48.09 13.54
C ASP A 386 26.94 48.81 12.21
N ALA A 387 25.94 49.34 11.49
CA ALA A 387 26.17 50.01 10.21
C ALA A 387 26.62 51.49 10.31
N ASP A 388 26.58 52.09 11.51
CA ASP A 388 26.91 53.51 11.72
C ASP A 388 28.29 53.77 12.35
N GLU A 389 29.08 52.74 12.69
CA GLU A 389 30.48 52.90 13.16
C GLU A 389 31.44 51.86 12.55
N LEU A 390 31.57 51.87 11.22
CA LEU A 390 32.79 51.37 10.58
C LEU A 390 33.48 52.54 9.87
N ASP A 391 34.20 53.33 10.67
CA ASP A 391 35.25 54.19 10.15
C ASP A 391 36.20 53.34 9.32
N SER A 392 36.36 53.71 8.05
CA SER A 392 37.26 53.06 7.10
C SER A 392 38.68 53.04 7.65
N LEU A 393 39.12 51.89 8.15
CA LEU A 393 40.54 51.62 8.32
C LEU A 393 41.00 50.79 7.13
N PHE A 394 41.70 51.50 6.25
CA PHE A 394 42.43 51.10 5.02
C PHE A 394 41.68 51.20 3.70
#